data_AF-A0A2W4Y6V2-F1
#
_entry.id   AF-A0A2W4Y6V2-F1
#
_cell.length_a   1.000
_cell.length_b   1.000
_cell.length_c   1.000
_cell.angle_alpha   90.00
_cell.angle_beta   90.00
_cell.angle_gamma   90.00
#
_symmetry.space_group_name_H-M   'P 1'
#
loop_
_entity.id
_entity.type
_entity.pdbx_description
1 polymer ?
#
loop_
_entity_poly.entity_id
_entity_poly.type
_entity_poly.pdbx_seq_one_letter_code
_entity_poly.pdbx_strand_id
1 'polypeptide(L)' 'MKAYEFAGEVMANGQLKLPESALAQLAGHHAVRVIVLVQDTPEGEEEAEWNAMAAEQFLAGYSEADAIYDTL' A
#
# COMPACT_ATOMS: atom_id res chain seq x y z
N MET A 1 3.23 -16.12 17.36
CA MET A 1 3.31 -16.20 15.88
C MET A 1 4.23 -15.08 15.42
N LYS A 2 5.26 -15.36 14.63
CA LYS A 2 6.14 -14.32 14.06
C LYS A 2 5.70 -14.04 12.62
N ALA A 3 5.53 -12.77 12.27
CA ALA A 3 5.30 -12.35 10.90
C ALA A 3 6.64 -11.92 10.28
N TYR A 4 6.84 -12.31 9.03
CA TYR A 4 8.01 -11.91 8.24
C TYR A 4 7.50 -11.18 7.01
N GLU A 5 8.04 -9.99 6.77
CA GLU A 5 7.73 -9.16 5.61
C GLU A 5 9.01 -9.01 4.78
N PHE A 6 8.89 -9.24 3.49
CA PHE A 6 9.98 -9.14 2.54
C PHE A 6 9.42 -8.77 1.17
N ALA A 7 10.19 -8.00 0.40
CA ALA A 7 9.89 -7.78 -1.00
C ALA A 7 9.99 -9.10 -1.76
N GLY A 8 8.93 -9.46 -2.47
CA GLY A 8 8.86 -10.66 -3.29
C GLY A 8 8.18 -10.34 -4.62
N GLU A 9 8.65 -10.97 -5.68
CA GLU A 9 8.06 -10.82 -7.01
C GLU A 9 7.25 -12.09 -7.33
N VAL A 10 6.02 -11.89 -7.80
CA VAL A 10 5.22 -12.97 -8.37
C VAL A 10 5.61 -13.08 -9.84
N MET A 11 6.23 -14.20 -10.18
CA MET A 11 6.64 -14.50 -11.55
C MET A 11 5.41 -14.66 -12.45
N ALA A 12 5.56 -14.45 -13.76
CA ALA A 12 4.47 -14.56 -14.74
C ALA A 12 3.75 -15.93 -14.77
N ASN A 13 4.37 -16.97 -14.21
CA ASN A 13 3.79 -18.31 -14.05
C ASN A 13 3.01 -18.50 -12.73
N GLY A 14 2.80 -17.43 -11.95
CA GLY A 14 2.13 -17.46 -10.66
C GLY A 14 2.99 -18.01 -9.50
N GLN A 15 4.28 -18.23 -9.71
CA GLN A 15 5.19 -18.66 -8.64
C GLN A 15 5.70 -17.43 -7.87
N LEU A 16 5.56 -17.47 -6.54
CA LEU A 16 6.18 -16.49 -5.66
C LEU A 16 7.65 -16.86 -5.44
N LYS A 17 8.57 -15.99 -5.88
CA LYS A 17 10.00 -16.19 -5.63
C LYS A 17 10.35 -15.62 -4.26
N LEU A 18 10.66 -16.51 -3.32
CA LEU A 18 11.16 -16.11 -2.01
C LEU A 18 12.65 -15.73 -2.11
N PRO A 19 13.07 -14.58 -1.55
CA PRO A 19 14.49 -14.24 -1.48
C PRO A 19 15.22 -15.20 -0.54
N GLU A 20 16.51 -15.44 -0.79
CA GLU A 20 17.35 -16.34 0.05
C GLU A 20 17.38 -15.90 1.52
N SER A 21 17.30 -14.60 1.78
CA SER A 21 17.22 -14.02 3.12
C SER A 21 15.97 -14.44 3.89
N ALA A 22 14.85 -14.66 3.19
CA ALA A 22 13.62 -15.20 3.79
C ALA A 22 13.74 -16.71 4.02
N LEU A 23 14.33 -17.45 3.08
CA LEU A 23 14.55 -18.90 3.21
C LEU A 23 15.44 -19.24 4.42
N ALA A 24 16.48 -18.46 4.69
CA ALA A 24 17.34 -18.63 5.86
C ALA A 24 16.58 -18.43 7.18
N GLN A 25 15.60 -17.53 7.21
CA GLN A 25 14.77 -17.27 8.40
C GLN A 25 13.66 -18.30 8.60
N LEU A 26 13.22 -18.93 7.50
CA LEU A 26 12.22 -20.00 7.47
C LEU A 26 12.84 -21.41 7.63
N ALA A 27 14.14 -21.50 7.89
CA ALA A 27 14.83 -22.77 8.07
C ALA A 27 14.26 -23.54 9.28
N GLY A 28 13.68 -24.71 9.00
CA GLY A 28 13.04 -25.59 9.99
C GLY A 28 11.68 -26.10 9.51
N HIS A 29 11.30 -27.31 9.91
CA HIS A 29 9.98 -27.86 9.61
C HIS A 29 8.93 -27.20 10.52
N HIS A 30 8.31 -26.12 10.02
CA HIS A 30 7.24 -25.41 10.73
C HIS A 30 6.02 -25.23 9.83
N ALA A 31 4.82 -25.42 10.39
CA ALA A 31 3.60 -25.01 9.73
C ALA A 31 3.52 -23.47 9.73
N VAL A 32 3.39 -22.87 8.56
CA VAL A 32 3.34 -21.41 8.38
C VAL A 32 2.01 -20.99 7.75
N ARG A 33 1.54 -19.79 8.10
CA ARG A 33 0.41 -19.12 7.44
C ARG A 33 0.97 -18.03 6.53
N VAL A 34 0.67 -18.12 5.24
CA VAL A 34 1.14 -17.16 4.23
C VAL A 34 0.04 -16.13 3.97
N ILE A 35 0.42 -14.84 3.96
CA ILE A 35 -0.42 -13.74 3.52
C ILE A 35 0.34 -13.08 2.37
N VAL A 36 -0.32 -12.92 1.22
CA VAL A 36 0.26 -12.27 0.04
C VAL A 36 -0.52 -10.98 -0.18
N LEU A 37 0.21 -9.86 -0.20
CA LEU A 37 -0.31 -8.55 -0.53
C LEU A 37 0.21 -8.21 -1.93
N VAL A 38 -0.71 -8.05 -2.88
CA VAL A 38 -0.39 -7.56 -4.22
C VAL A 38 -0.82 -6.11 -4.24
N GLN A 39 0.08 -5.21 -4.64
CA GLN A 39 -0.28 -3.81 -4.84
C GLN A 39 -1.10 -3.72 -6.12
N ASP A 40 -2.37 -3.33 -6.02
CA ASP A 40 -3.28 -3.16 -7.16
C ASP A 40 -2.90 -1.94 -8.02
N THR A 41 -2.19 -0.98 -7.41
CA THR A 41 -1.70 0.25 -8.03
C THR A 41 -0.28 0.53 -7.53
N PRO A 42 0.62 1.06 -8.38
CA PRO A 42 1.96 1.45 -7.96
C PRO A 42 1.91 2.42 -6.76
N GLU A 43 2.86 2.26 -5.84
CA GLU A 43 3.04 3.18 -4.70
C GLU A 43 3.00 4.65 -5.17
N GLY A 44 1.99 5.38 -4.68
CA GLY A 44 1.76 6.80 -4.98
C GLY A 44 0.58 7.09 -5.91
N GLU A 45 0.06 6.12 -6.67
CA GLU A 45 -1.13 6.35 -7.51
C GLU A 45 -2.41 6.50 -6.67
N GLU A 46 -2.61 5.64 -5.67
CA GLU A 46 -3.71 5.79 -4.72
C GLU A 46 -3.64 7.11 -3.95
N GLU A 47 -2.43 7.54 -3.55
CA GLU A 47 -2.25 8.80 -2.82
C GLU A 47 -2.53 10.00 -3.73
N ALA A 48 -2.17 9.94 -5.01
CA ALA A 48 -2.51 10.95 -6.00
C ALA A 48 -4.03 11.02 -6.26
N GLU A 49 -4.70 9.87 -6.38
CA GLU A 49 -6.16 9.79 -6.53
C GLU A 49 -6.87 10.32 -5.28
N TRP A 50 -6.41 9.97 -4.08
CA TRP A 50 -6.92 10.50 -2.82
C TRP A 50 -6.75 12.01 -2.71
N ASN A 51 -5.57 12.54 -3.08
CA ASN A 51 -5.30 13.97 -3.06
C ASN A 51 -6.18 14.73 -4.05
N ALA A 52 -6.38 14.19 -5.26
CA ALA A 52 -7.27 14.77 -6.26
C ALA A 52 -8.73 14.79 -5.77
N MET A 53 -9.23 13.67 -5.25
CA MET A 53 -10.57 13.59 -4.66
C MET A 53 -10.76 14.55 -3.49
N ALA A 54 -9.78 14.64 -2.60
CA ALA A 54 -9.82 15.55 -1.46
C ALA A 54 -9.88 17.02 -1.91
N ALA A 55 -9.07 17.42 -2.89
CA ALA A 55 -9.08 18.78 -3.42
C ALA A 55 -10.44 19.13 -4.07
N GLU A 56 -11.00 18.22 -4.87
CA GLU A 56 -12.31 18.43 -5.51
C GLU A 56 -13.43 18.56 -4.48
N GLN A 57 -13.50 17.65 -3.50
CA GLN A 57 -14.57 17.64 -2.50
C GLN A 57 -14.42 18.74 -1.46
N PHE A 58 -13.18 19.11 -1.10
CA PHE A 58 -12.90 20.22 -0.21
C PHE A 58 -13.38 21.54 -0.80
N LEU A 59 -13.10 21.78 -2.09
CA LEU A 59 -13.54 22.99 -2.79
C LEU A 59 -15.05 22.98 -3.11
N ALA A 60 -15.65 21.81 -3.32
CA ALA A 60 -17.09 21.71 -3.57
C ALA A 60 -17.94 22.12 -2.35
N GLY A 61 -17.42 21.96 -1.14
CA GLY A 61 -18.06 22.41 0.11
C GLY A 61 -17.68 23.83 0.54
N TYR A 62 -16.67 24.44 -0.10
CA TYR A 62 -16.16 25.76 0.27
C TYR A 62 -17.07 26.86 -0.27
N SER A 63 -17.72 27.59 0.63
CA SER A 63 -18.62 28.67 0.26
C SER A 63 -17.92 30.03 0.29
N GLU A 64 -18.49 31.04 -0.37
CA GLU A 64 -17.96 32.42 -0.29
C GLU A 64 -17.93 32.97 1.16
N ALA A 65 -18.76 32.43 2.06
CA ALA A 65 -18.73 32.80 3.47
C ALA A 65 -17.49 32.23 4.20
N ASP A 66 -16.94 31.12 3.70
CA ASP A 66 -15.76 30.47 4.27
C ASP A 66 -14.45 31.16 3.83
N ALA A 67 -14.47 31.94 2.75
CA ALA A 67 -13.33 32.71 2.23
C ALA A 67 -12.72 33.71 3.25
N ILE A 68 -13.43 33.98 4.35
CA ILE A 68 -12.89 34.75 5.48
C ILE A 68 -11.66 34.05 6.10
N TYR A 69 -11.61 32.72 6.06
CA TYR A 69 -10.50 31.91 6.59
C TYR A 69 -9.26 31.89 5.69
N ASP A 70 -9.35 32.33 4.42
CA ASP A 70 -8.19 32.39 3.50
C ASP A 70 -7.18 33.48 3.88
N THR A 71 -7.59 34.42 4.74
CA THR A 71 -6.80 35.61 5.08
C THR A 71 -6.17 35.57 6.48
N LEU A 72 -6.30 34.44 7.19
CA LEU A 72 -5.68 34.17 8.49
C LEU A 72 -4.37 33.38 8.32
#